data_AF-A0A6L9YVJ8-F1
#
_entry.id   AF-A0A6L9YVJ8-F1
#
_cell.length_a   1.000
_cell.length_b   1.000
_cell.length_c   1.000
_cell.angle_alpha   90.00
_cell.angle_beta   90.00
_cell.angle_gamma   90.00
#
_symmetry.space_group_name_H-M   'P 1'
#
loop_
_entity.id
_entity.type
_entity.pdbx_description
1 polymer ?
#
loop_
_entity_poly.entity_id
_entity_poly.type
_entity_poly.pdbx_seq_one_letter_code
_entity_poly.pdbx_strand_id
1 'polypeptide(L)'
;SYQKLDHGKETPQLRRFNHERGGGEGNMLFRPVGQIALVQALGILVFNQDFSLKTIFDKLQKYDASGGFSQIDHPQSPWYGILYDPNRKRVLVSGRELASKMMLYLLGGVTERMERAQLRIAVANARSVGKDQGISFEGKFVKLKEVGLPAQL
;
A
#
# COMPACT_ATOMS: atom_id res chain seq x y z
N SER A 1 -9.83 10.53 1.72
CA SER A 1 -10.57 9.42 1.11
C SER A 1 -12.03 9.43 1.48
N TYR A 2 -12.43 9.08 2.71
CA TYR A 2 -13.86 8.99 3.08
C TYR A 2 -14.62 10.32 2.97
N GLN A 3 -13.98 11.45 3.27
CA GLN A 3 -14.56 12.80 3.09
C GLN A 3 -15.03 13.07 1.65
N LYS A 4 -14.50 12.37 0.65
CA LYS A 4 -14.96 12.52 -0.74
C LYS A 4 -16.42 12.08 -0.92
N LEU A 5 -16.90 11.15 -0.08
CA LEU A 5 -18.31 10.72 -0.08
C LEU A 5 -19.24 11.89 0.27
N ASP A 6 -18.83 12.73 1.22
CA ASP A 6 -19.59 13.91 1.66
C ASP A 6 -19.66 14.98 0.56
N HIS A 7 -18.75 14.92 -0.42
CA HIS A 7 -18.71 15.78 -1.59
C HIS A 7 -19.30 15.13 -2.85
N GLY A 8 -20.14 14.10 -2.68
CA GLY A 8 -20.91 13.50 -3.77
C GLY A 8 -20.15 12.47 -4.61
N LYS A 9 -18.94 12.05 -4.21
CA LYS A 9 -18.31 10.86 -4.83
C LYS A 9 -19.01 9.61 -4.34
N GLU A 10 -19.24 8.67 -5.26
CA GLU A 10 -19.84 7.39 -4.90
C GLU A 10 -18.77 6.32 -4.62
N THR A 11 -19.09 5.38 -3.74
CA THR A 11 -18.22 4.23 -3.44
C THR A 11 -17.71 3.49 -4.69
N PRO A 12 -18.52 3.22 -5.75
CA PRO A 12 -18.00 2.63 -6.99
C PRO A 12 -16.90 3.45 -7.66
N GLN A 13 -16.98 4.78 -7.65
CA GLN A 13 -15.96 5.66 -8.25
C GLN A 13 -14.64 5.60 -7.48
N LEU A 14 -14.71 5.46 -6.17
CA LEU A 14 -13.52 5.35 -5.30
C LEU A 14 -12.91 3.95 -5.37
N ARG A 15 -13.76 2.93 -5.55
CA ARG A 15 -13.34 1.52 -5.58
C ARG A 15 -12.79 1.08 -6.93
N ARG A 16 -13.46 1.42 -8.04
CA ARG A 16 -13.07 0.97 -9.40
C ARG A 16 -11.63 1.33 -9.70
N PHE A 17 -10.94 0.47 -10.44
CA PHE A 17 -9.62 0.74 -10.96
C PHE A 17 -9.67 1.66 -12.17
N ASN A 18 -8.53 2.27 -12.50
CA ASN A 18 -8.45 3.23 -13.60
C ASN A 18 -8.76 2.59 -14.96
N HIS A 19 -8.38 1.32 -15.13
CA HIS A 19 -8.58 0.55 -16.38
C HIS A 19 -9.99 -0.06 -16.52
N GLU A 20 -10.86 0.05 -15.52
CA GLU A 20 -12.23 -0.46 -15.60
C GLU A 20 -13.16 0.52 -16.32
N ARG A 21 -14.29 0.05 -16.85
CA ARG A 21 -15.26 0.92 -17.54
C ARG A 21 -15.78 2.00 -16.58
N GLY A 22 -15.64 3.26 -17.00
CA GLY A 22 -15.99 4.43 -16.18
C GLY A 22 -14.88 4.88 -15.24
N GLY A 23 -13.76 4.15 -15.17
CA GLY A 23 -12.59 4.47 -14.35
C GLY A 23 -12.89 4.52 -12.86
N GLY A 24 -11.84 4.75 -12.08
CA GLY A 24 -11.96 5.01 -10.66
C GLY A 24 -10.61 5.22 -9.99
N GLU A 25 -10.65 5.50 -8.70
CA GLU A 25 -9.45 5.83 -7.93
C GLU A 25 -8.63 4.61 -7.51
N GLY A 26 -9.14 3.39 -7.67
CA GLY A 26 -8.46 2.17 -7.24
C GLY A 26 -8.09 2.20 -5.76
N ASN A 27 -8.94 2.78 -4.90
CA ASN A 27 -8.57 3.10 -3.53
C ASN A 27 -8.66 1.87 -2.61
N MET A 28 -7.58 1.57 -1.88
CA MET A 28 -7.50 0.39 -1.02
C MET A 28 -8.39 0.49 0.22
N LEU A 29 -8.70 1.70 0.71
CA LEU A 29 -9.56 1.88 1.88
C LEU A 29 -11.03 1.54 1.57
N PHE A 30 -11.42 1.52 0.31
CA PHE A 30 -12.74 1.05 -0.13
C PHE A 30 -12.78 -0.46 -0.41
N ARG A 31 -11.82 -1.20 0.16
CA ARG A 31 -11.67 -2.65 0.03
C ARG A 31 -11.41 -3.25 1.42
N PRO A 32 -12.12 -4.33 1.83
CA PRO A 32 -11.94 -4.91 3.17
C PRO A 32 -10.48 -5.28 3.48
N VAL A 33 -9.76 -5.83 2.51
CA VAL A 33 -8.35 -6.23 2.69
C VAL A 33 -7.45 -5.04 3.07
N GLY A 34 -7.70 -3.86 2.49
CA GLY A 34 -6.90 -2.66 2.77
C GLY A 34 -7.23 -2.05 4.12
N GLN A 35 -8.51 -2.05 4.49
CA GLN A 35 -8.96 -1.62 5.82
C GLN A 35 -8.35 -2.49 6.92
N ILE A 36 -8.39 -3.82 6.76
CA ILE A 36 -7.81 -4.74 7.73
C ILE A 36 -6.30 -4.52 7.85
N ALA A 37 -5.58 -4.37 6.74
CA ALA A 37 -4.14 -4.11 6.76
C ALA A 37 -3.79 -2.81 7.51
N LEU A 38 -4.55 -1.73 7.29
CA LEU A 38 -4.38 -0.47 8.01
C LEU A 38 -4.62 -0.64 9.51
N VAL A 39 -5.76 -1.22 9.91
CA VAL A 39 -6.12 -1.37 11.33
C VAL A 39 -5.14 -2.29 12.07
N GLN A 40 -4.62 -3.33 11.41
CA GLN A 40 -3.58 -4.19 11.99
C GLN A 40 -2.30 -3.41 12.27
N ALA A 41 -1.83 -2.60 11.34
CA ALA A 41 -0.65 -1.76 11.55
C ALA A 41 -0.87 -0.72 12.67
N LEU A 42 -2.06 -0.10 12.71
CA LEU A 42 -2.44 0.81 13.79
C LEU A 42 -2.38 0.13 15.16
N GLY A 43 -2.95 -1.07 15.28
CA GLY A 43 -2.93 -1.84 16.52
C GLY A 43 -1.51 -2.10 17.01
N ILE A 44 -0.60 -2.49 16.12
CA ILE A 44 0.82 -2.72 16.46
C ILE A 44 1.50 -1.43 16.91
N LEU A 45 1.35 -0.34 16.15
CA LEU A 45 1.99 0.95 16.46
C LEU A 45 1.57 1.50 17.82
N VAL A 46 0.27 1.44 18.12
CA VAL A 46 -0.29 1.99 19.35
C VAL A 46 0.00 1.10 20.54
N PHE A 47 -0.20 -0.22 20.41
CA PHE A 47 -0.12 -1.14 21.54
C PHE A 47 1.31 -1.65 21.83
N ASN A 48 2.11 -1.90 20.79
CA ASN A 48 3.45 -2.48 20.97
C ASN A 48 4.57 -1.43 20.93
N GLN A 49 4.32 -0.23 20.39
CA GLN A 49 5.36 0.77 20.11
C GLN A 49 5.03 2.16 20.65
N ASP A 50 3.93 2.32 21.39
CA ASP A 50 3.51 3.54 22.06
C ASP A 50 3.42 4.79 21.15
N PHE A 51 3.13 4.60 19.87
CA PHE A 51 2.87 5.73 18.97
C PHE A 51 1.56 6.40 19.36
N SER A 52 1.57 7.74 19.44
CA SER A 52 0.33 8.48 19.65
C SER A 52 -0.59 8.38 18.42
N LEU A 53 -1.88 8.18 18.66
CA LEU A 53 -2.90 8.19 17.60
C LEU A 53 -2.86 9.49 16.79
N LYS A 54 -2.62 10.63 17.46
CA LYS A 54 -2.49 11.93 16.80
C LYS A 54 -1.36 11.91 15.75
N THR A 55 -0.16 11.48 16.14
CA THR A 55 0.99 11.40 15.22
C THR A 55 0.70 10.48 14.03
N ILE A 56 0.07 9.33 14.29
CA ILE A 56 -0.27 8.39 13.22
C ILE A 56 -1.30 9.00 12.26
N PHE A 57 -2.37 9.59 12.77
CA PHE A 57 -3.40 10.20 11.93
C PHE A 57 -2.88 11.42 11.15
N ASP A 58 -1.99 12.23 11.74
CA ASP A 58 -1.34 13.35 11.03
C ASP A 58 -0.55 12.85 9.81
N LYS A 59 0.17 11.72 9.92
CA LYS A 59 0.87 11.08 8.80
C LYS A 59 -0.10 10.51 7.77
N LEU A 60 -1.12 9.76 8.23
CA LEU A 60 -2.10 9.13 7.36
C LEU A 60 -2.93 10.15 6.59
N GLN A 61 -3.29 11.27 7.19
CA GLN A 61 -4.04 12.34 6.52
C GLN A 61 -3.23 12.94 5.38
N LYS A 62 -1.94 13.25 5.61
CA LYS A 62 -1.05 13.75 4.56
C LYS A 62 -0.89 12.72 3.43
N TYR A 63 -0.67 11.47 3.79
CA TYR A 63 -0.52 10.37 2.83
C TYR A 63 -1.79 10.15 1.99
N ASP A 64 -2.96 10.21 2.62
CA ASP A 64 -4.25 10.07 1.94
C ASP A 64 -4.53 11.27 1.02
N ALA A 65 -4.21 12.49 1.47
CA ALA A 65 -4.35 13.71 0.68
C ALA A 65 -3.45 13.70 -0.56
N SER A 66 -2.25 13.10 -0.49
CA SER A 66 -1.36 12.89 -1.63
C SER A 66 -1.72 11.67 -2.49
N GLY A 67 -2.86 11.01 -2.23
CA GLY A 67 -3.34 9.87 -3.00
C GLY A 67 -2.67 8.53 -2.64
N GLY A 68 -1.96 8.44 -1.51
CA GLY A 68 -1.20 7.26 -1.10
C GLY A 68 -2.03 5.99 -0.90
N PHE A 69 -3.35 6.11 -0.69
CA PHE A 69 -4.29 4.98 -0.64
C PHE A 69 -4.95 4.67 -1.98
N SER A 70 -4.74 5.51 -2.99
CA SER A 70 -5.35 5.41 -4.32
C SER A 70 -4.38 4.76 -5.31
N GLN A 71 -4.90 4.49 -6.51
CA GLN A 71 -4.16 4.01 -7.67
C GLN A 71 -3.34 2.76 -7.37
N ILE A 72 -3.89 1.82 -6.61
CA ILE A 72 -3.14 0.59 -6.26
C ILE A 72 -2.80 -0.26 -7.48
N ASP A 73 -3.45 0.00 -8.62
CA ASP A 73 -3.17 -0.57 -9.93
C ASP A 73 -2.03 0.12 -10.70
N HIS A 74 -1.45 1.19 -10.16
CA HIS A 74 -0.29 1.88 -10.75
C HIS A 74 1.03 1.42 -10.11
N PRO A 75 2.10 1.21 -10.88
CA PRO A 75 3.41 0.79 -10.35
C PRO A 75 3.97 1.70 -9.26
N GLN A 76 3.67 2.99 -9.29
CA GLN A 76 4.14 3.97 -8.31
C GLN A 76 3.52 3.76 -6.93
N SER A 77 2.39 3.06 -6.86
CA SER A 77 1.75 2.74 -5.61
C SER A 77 2.56 1.70 -4.81
N PRO A 78 2.77 1.91 -3.51
CA PRO A 78 3.36 0.89 -2.63
C PRO A 78 2.57 -0.42 -2.61
N TRP A 79 1.30 -0.37 -2.99
CA TRP A 79 0.36 -1.49 -2.95
C TRP A 79 0.38 -2.33 -4.23
N TYR A 80 1.02 -1.87 -5.29
CA TYR A 80 1.16 -2.60 -6.55
C TYR A 80 2.04 -3.84 -6.36
N GLY A 81 1.54 -5.00 -6.80
CA GLY A 81 2.12 -6.31 -6.52
C GLY A 81 1.78 -6.86 -5.12
N ILE A 82 1.41 -6.01 -4.17
CA ILE A 82 1.06 -6.41 -2.80
C ILE A 82 -0.44 -6.67 -2.69
N LEU A 83 -1.27 -5.64 -2.87
CA LEU A 83 -2.74 -5.72 -2.82
C LEU A 83 -3.38 -5.78 -4.21
N TYR A 84 -2.61 -5.56 -5.27
CA TYR A 84 -3.05 -5.64 -6.65
C TYR A 84 -2.13 -6.55 -7.46
N ASP A 85 -2.72 -7.51 -8.16
CA ASP A 85 -2.06 -8.37 -9.14
C ASP A 85 -2.16 -7.71 -10.51
N PRO A 86 -1.07 -7.17 -11.06
CA PRO A 86 -1.10 -6.52 -12.37
C PRO A 86 -1.28 -7.50 -13.53
N ASN A 87 -0.86 -8.76 -13.37
CA ASN A 87 -1.00 -9.76 -14.41
C ASN A 87 -2.46 -10.22 -14.53
N ARG A 88 -3.12 -10.42 -13.38
CA ARG A 88 -4.53 -10.86 -13.32
C ARG A 88 -5.53 -9.72 -13.19
N LYS A 89 -5.05 -8.46 -13.14
CA LYS A 89 -5.84 -7.24 -12.98
C LYS A 89 -6.87 -7.30 -11.84
N ARG A 90 -6.45 -7.77 -10.67
CA ARG A 90 -7.37 -8.00 -9.54
C ARG A 90 -6.72 -7.75 -8.19
N VAL A 91 -7.55 -7.64 -7.15
CA VAL A 91 -7.08 -7.55 -5.77
C VAL A 91 -6.46 -8.86 -5.30
N LEU A 92 -5.38 -8.78 -4.53
CA LEU A 92 -4.74 -9.89 -3.84
C LEU A 92 -5.08 -9.88 -2.35
N VAL A 93 -5.99 -10.76 -1.93
CA VAL A 93 -6.33 -10.92 -0.50
C VAL A 93 -5.17 -11.53 0.28
N SER A 94 -4.38 -12.42 -0.35
CA SER A 94 -3.18 -13.03 0.24
C SER A 94 -2.10 -12.02 0.61
N GLY A 95 -2.05 -10.86 -0.07
CA GLY A 95 -1.07 -9.80 0.21
C GLY A 95 -1.38 -8.96 1.45
N ARG A 96 -2.48 -9.23 2.16
CA ARG A 96 -2.91 -8.48 3.35
C ARG A 96 -1.80 -8.35 4.41
N GLU A 97 -1.13 -9.45 4.73
CA GLU A 97 -0.11 -9.45 5.77
C GLU A 97 1.09 -8.58 5.38
N LEU A 98 1.54 -8.69 4.12
CA LEU A 98 2.61 -7.85 3.59
C LEU A 98 2.19 -6.38 3.50
N ALA A 99 0.92 -6.09 3.18
CA ALA A 99 0.39 -4.73 3.19
C ALA A 99 0.38 -4.12 4.60
N SER A 100 0.05 -4.91 5.63
CA SER A 100 0.13 -4.48 7.03
C SER A 100 1.58 -4.15 7.42
N LYS A 101 2.54 -5.03 7.10
CA LYS A 101 3.98 -4.78 7.35
C LYS A 101 4.51 -3.55 6.58
N MET A 102 4.07 -3.36 5.33
CA MET A 102 4.40 -2.17 4.55
C MET A 102 3.82 -0.90 5.18
N MET A 103 2.57 -0.93 5.67
CA MET A 103 1.96 0.19 6.38
C MET A 103 2.71 0.53 7.68
N LEU A 104 3.08 -0.50 8.45
CA LEU A 104 3.91 -0.36 9.65
C LEU A 104 5.24 0.33 9.32
N TYR A 105 5.92 -0.12 8.26
CA TYR A 105 7.16 0.50 7.79
C TYR A 105 6.98 1.95 7.36
N LEU A 106 5.97 2.25 6.53
CA LEU A 106 5.67 3.59 6.06
C LEU A 106 5.44 4.56 7.23
N LEU A 107 4.77 4.12 8.29
CA LEU A 107 4.51 4.93 9.48
C LEU A 107 5.72 5.07 10.42
N GLY A 108 6.79 4.31 10.17
CA GLY A 108 8.04 4.35 10.94
C GLY A 108 8.14 3.28 12.03
N GLY A 109 7.24 2.30 12.05
CA GLY A 109 7.21 1.24 13.06
C GLY A 109 8.14 0.05 12.81
N VAL A 110 8.85 0.02 11.68
CA VAL A 110 9.88 -1.00 11.41
C VAL A 110 11.25 -0.36 11.57
N THR A 111 11.85 -0.54 12.74
CA THR A 111 13.15 0.05 13.13
C THR A 111 14.29 -0.98 13.02
N GLU A 112 14.00 -2.25 13.25
CA GLU A 112 15.00 -3.31 13.26
C GLU A 112 15.55 -3.62 11.87
N ARG A 113 16.88 -3.68 11.76
CA ARG A 113 17.57 -3.87 10.47
C ARG A 113 17.16 -5.17 9.78
N MET A 114 17.02 -6.25 10.56
CA MET A 114 16.66 -7.56 10.03
C MET A 114 15.21 -7.58 9.51
N GLU A 115 14.28 -7.01 10.27
CA GLU A 115 12.87 -6.90 9.85
C GLU A 115 12.74 -6.06 8.57
N ARG A 116 13.45 -4.93 8.51
CA ARG A 116 13.49 -4.09 7.30
C ARG A 116 14.06 -4.84 6.09
N ALA A 117 15.09 -5.67 6.28
CA ALA A 117 15.66 -6.49 5.22
C ALA A 117 14.66 -7.55 4.73
N GLN A 118 13.95 -8.23 5.64
CA GLN A 118 12.91 -9.20 5.30
C GLN A 118 11.75 -8.55 4.54
N LEU A 119 11.28 -7.39 5.00
CA LEU A 119 10.25 -6.62 4.32
C LEU A 119 10.68 -6.25 2.90
N ARG A 120 11.91 -5.76 2.72
CA ARG A 120 12.46 -5.42 1.41
C ARG A 120 12.46 -6.62 0.45
N ILE A 121 12.84 -7.81 0.92
CA ILE A 121 12.80 -9.03 0.12
C ILE A 121 11.35 -9.39 -0.25
N ALA A 122 10.42 -9.35 0.71
CA ALA A 122 9.02 -9.67 0.47
C ALA A 122 8.37 -8.71 -0.55
N VAL A 123 8.66 -7.41 -0.45
CA VAL A 123 8.19 -6.39 -1.40
C VAL A 123 8.77 -6.61 -2.79
N ALA A 124 10.08 -6.90 -2.90
CA ALA A 124 10.71 -7.21 -4.18
C ALA A 124 10.07 -8.43 -4.85
N ASN A 125 9.81 -9.50 -4.08
CA ASN A 125 9.15 -10.71 -4.57
C ASN A 125 7.71 -10.44 -5.02
N ALA A 126 6.95 -9.66 -4.26
CA ALA A 126 5.58 -9.28 -4.61
C ALA A 126 5.50 -8.47 -5.91
N ARG A 127 6.59 -7.76 -6.25
CA ARG A 127 6.71 -6.93 -7.46
C ARG A 127 7.49 -7.60 -8.59
N SER A 128 7.74 -8.91 -8.47
CA SER A 128 8.46 -9.69 -9.47
C SER A 128 7.65 -9.89 -10.74
N VAL A 129 8.33 -9.83 -11.88
CA VAL A 129 7.79 -10.04 -13.23
C VAL A 129 8.58 -11.10 -14.00
N GLY A 130 9.24 -12.01 -13.28
CA GLY A 130 10.04 -13.08 -13.86
C GLY A 130 10.96 -13.71 -12.82
N LYS A 131 12.09 -14.29 -13.28
CA LYS A 131 13.04 -14.96 -12.39
C LYS A 131 13.87 -13.98 -11.56
N ASP A 132 14.35 -12.90 -12.17
CA ASP A 132 15.32 -11.96 -11.55
C ASP A 132 14.99 -10.48 -11.77
N GLN A 133 13.80 -10.17 -12.30
CA GLN A 133 13.33 -8.80 -12.55
C GLN A 133 12.06 -8.46 -11.78
N GLY A 134 12.00 -7.21 -11.29
CA GLY A 134 10.83 -6.63 -10.66
C GLY A 134 10.55 -5.23 -11.18
N ILE A 135 9.40 -4.67 -10.81
CA ILE A 135 9.02 -3.30 -11.18
C ILE A 135 9.32 -2.35 -10.00
N SER A 136 10.11 -1.29 -10.21
CA SER A 136 10.44 -0.27 -9.20
C SER A 136 9.25 0.65 -8.88
N PHE A 137 9.37 1.50 -7.86
CA PHE A 137 8.35 2.50 -7.51
C PHE A 137 8.26 3.66 -8.53
N GLU A 138 9.15 3.71 -9.51
CA GLU A 138 9.06 4.61 -10.67
C GLU A 138 8.38 3.93 -11.87
N GLY A 139 8.03 2.64 -11.76
CA GLY A 139 7.46 1.85 -12.85
C GLY A 139 8.49 1.30 -13.84
N LYS A 140 9.77 1.25 -13.47
CA LYS A 140 10.83 0.72 -14.33
C LYS A 140 11.15 -0.74 -14.02
N PHE A 141 11.53 -1.51 -15.03
CA PHE A 141 12.08 -2.85 -14.81
C PHE A 141 13.48 -2.76 -14.23
N VAL A 142 13.70 -3.40 -13.09
CA VAL A 142 14.97 -3.41 -12.35
C VAL A 142 15.28 -4.82 -11.84
N LYS A 143 16.50 -5.09 -11.37
CA LYS A 143 16.79 -6.35 -10.68
C LYS A 143 15.95 -6.44 -9.40
N LEU A 144 15.54 -7.63 -8.95
CA LEU A 144 14.72 -7.74 -7.71
C LEU A 144 15.34 -7.00 -6.51
N LYS A 145 16.67 -7.13 -6.34
CA LYS A 145 17.41 -6.45 -5.26
C LYS A 145 17.44 -4.92 -5.38
N GLU A 146 17.04 -4.35 -6.51
CA GLU A 146 17.03 -2.90 -6.76
C GLU A 146 15.64 -2.28 -6.56
N VAL A 147 14.59 -3.10 -6.33
CA VAL A 147 13.22 -2.59 -6.07
C VAL A 147 13.17 -1.70 -4.84
N GLY A 148 13.87 -2.07 -3.76
CA GLY A 148 13.97 -1.26 -2.55
C GLY A 148 12.69 -1.20 -1.72
N LEU A 149 12.56 -0.12 -0.95
CA LEU A 149 11.38 0.25 -0.17
C LEU A 149 11.09 1.75 -0.44
N PRO A 150 9.81 2.18 -0.37
CA PRO A 150 9.48 3.60 -0.52
C PRO A 150 9.98 4.42 0.67
N ALA A 151 9.97 5.75 0.54
CA ALA A 151 10.23 6.64 1.67
C ALA A 151 9.12 6.49 2.74
N GLN A 152 9.50 6.67 4.01
CA GLN A 152 8.55 6.70 5.14
C GLN A 152 7.81 8.05 5.19
N LEU A 153 6.68 8.06 5.91
CA LEU A 153 5.77 9.19 6.10
C LEU A 153 6.15 10.09 7.28
#